data_AF-K0KFG0-F1
#
_entry.id   AF-K0KFG0-F1
#
_cell.length_a   1.000
_cell.length_b   1.000
_cell.length_c   1.000
_cell.angle_alpha   90.00
_cell.angle_beta   90.00
_cell.angle_gamma   90.00
#
_symmetry.space_group_name_H-M   'P 1'
#
loop_
_entity.id
_entity.type
_entity.pdbx_description
1 polymer ?
#
loop_
_entity_poly.entity_id
_entity_poly.type
_entity_poly.pdbx_seq_one_letter_code
_entity_poly.pdbx_strand_id
1 'polypeptide(L)'
;MNHIDEPLTEYEEPSHTLLVLGGTGLVGSEFLKSATESANVHKVYVLTRRELVIEYDTDKIIPIVETDTAKWAQIISEIPLIDIVFSSLGTTKSAARGLKEQHAIDHDLNLELAKAAKLNHVKTFIIITSMNNSALSTFFPYFRIKKQLEDDLKKLGFGQLFILRPGPLAGDRSVLQSSGHSLATRLSGFIANTFHEAYLANLVGEPITAAQLAQVAMYYLNTTTSPSNSEVNTIDSGDMIWMAHAIDEADY
;
A
#
# COMPACT_ATOMS: atom_id res chain seq x y z
N MET A 1 53.30 20.06 -14.68
CA MET A 1 51.89 20.04 -15.13
C MET A 1 51.21 18.98 -14.27
N ASN A 2 50.68 19.38 -13.12
CA ASN A 2 50.06 18.43 -12.19
C ASN A 2 48.62 18.22 -12.64
N HIS A 3 48.31 17.02 -13.16
CA HIS A 3 46.93 16.55 -13.26
C HIS A 3 46.50 16.16 -11.84
N ILE A 4 45.65 17.00 -11.27
CA ILE A 4 44.82 16.65 -10.12
C ILE A 4 43.63 15.86 -10.68
N ASP A 5 43.61 14.55 -10.42
CA ASP A 5 42.39 13.77 -10.54
C ASP A 5 41.46 14.22 -9.41
N GLU A 6 40.36 14.91 -9.76
CA GLU A 6 39.24 15.08 -8.85
C GLU A 6 38.62 13.69 -8.58
N PRO A 7 38.31 13.33 -7.32
CA PRO A 7 37.49 12.17 -7.08
C PRO A 7 36.06 12.49 -7.53
N LEU A 8 35.59 11.79 -8.56
CA LEU A 8 34.17 11.70 -8.85
C LEU A 8 33.49 11.09 -7.61
N THR A 9 32.94 11.93 -6.74
CA THR A 9 31.95 11.46 -5.78
C THR A 9 30.72 11.07 -6.60
N GLU A 10 30.55 9.79 -6.88
CA GLU A 10 29.23 9.23 -7.15
C GLU A 10 28.35 9.63 -5.96
N TYR A 11 27.52 10.64 -6.15
CA TYR A 11 26.36 10.81 -5.30
C TYR A 11 25.51 9.57 -5.58
N GLU A 12 25.57 8.57 -4.71
CA GLU A 12 24.52 7.55 -4.65
C GLU A 12 23.21 8.31 -4.42
N GLU A 13 22.41 8.49 -5.48
CA GLU A 13 21.02 8.87 -5.36
C GLU A 13 20.38 7.96 -4.31
N PRO A 14 19.70 8.50 -3.28
CA PRO A 14 19.24 7.70 -2.16
C PRO A 14 18.25 6.64 -2.64
N SER A 15 18.70 5.39 -2.67
CA SER A 15 17.89 4.27 -3.13
C SER A 15 17.22 3.61 -1.94
N HIS A 16 15.89 3.66 -1.89
CA HIS A 16 15.08 3.22 -0.76
C HIS A 16 15.07 1.70 -0.59
N THR A 17 15.11 1.25 0.67
CA THR A 17 14.75 -0.11 1.07
C THR A 17 13.30 -0.13 1.56
N LEU A 18 12.46 -0.92 0.88
CA LEU A 18 11.03 -1.00 1.14
C LEU A 18 10.68 -2.26 1.93
N LEU A 19 9.62 -2.16 2.73
CA LEU A 19 8.84 -3.30 3.17
C LEU A 19 7.43 -3.21 2.58
N VAL A 20 7.03 -4.24 1.85
CA VAL A 20 5.69 -4.37 1.27
C VAL A 20 4.88 -5.41 2.05
N LEU A 21 3.76 -4.95 2.58
CA LEU A 21 2.73 -5.76 3.21
C LEU A 21 1.53 -5.87 2.26
N GLY A 22 1.09 -7.10 1.97
CA GLY A 22 -0.03 -7.33 1.02
C GLY A 22 0.39 -7.47 -0.44
N GLY A 23 1.66 -7.77 -0.72
CA GLY A 23 2.20 -7.91 -2.09
C GLY A 23 1.50 -8.95 -3.00
N THR A 24 0.76 -9.91 -2.43
CA THR A 24 -0.05 -10.88 -3.22
C THR A 24 -1.44 -10.36 -3.63
N GLY A 25 -1.83 -9.18 -3.14
CA GLY A 25 -3.11 -8.55 -3.45
C GLY A 25 -3.03 -7.72 -4.73
N LEU A 26 -4.19 -7.38 -5.30
CA LEU A 26 -4.28 -6.71 -6.60
C LEU A 26 -3.43 -5.42 -6.68
N VAL A 27 -3.54 -4.53 -5.68
CA VAL A 27 -2.75 -3.29 -5.66
C VAL A 27 -1.30 -3.55 -5.27
N GLY A 28 -1.08 -4.51 -4.37
CA GLY A 28 0.27 -4.88 -3.93
C GLY A 28 1.13 -5.42 -5.06
N SER A 29 0.57 -6.21 -5.99
CA SER A 29 1.30 -6.74 -7.14
C SER A 29 1.66 -5.65 -8.16
N GLU A 30 0.74 -4.72 -8.43
CA GLU A 30 1.02 -3.57 -9.31
C GLU A 30 2.10 -2.67 -8.69
N PHE A 31 2.01 -2.38 -7.39
CA PHE A 31 3.02 -1.61 -6.68
C PHE A 31 4.38 -2.30 -6.70
N LEU A 32 4.44 -3.61 -6.48
CA LEU A 32 5.70 -4.36 -6.53
C LEU A 32 6.35 -4.27 -7.91
N LYS A 33 5.58 -4.39 -8.98
CA LYS A 33 6.09 -4.27 -10.34
C LYS A 33 6.75 -2.90 -10.57
N SER A 34 6.00 -1.82 -10.30
CA SER A 34 6.52 -0.45 -10.45
C SER A 34 7.70 -0.16 -9.51
N ALA A 35 7.67 -0.65 -8.28
CA ALA A 35 8.76 -0.48 -7.33
C ALA A 35 10.05 -1.16 -7.82
N THR A 36 9.97 -2.34 -8.42
CA THR A 36 11.15 -3.02 -8.94
C THR A 36 11.75 -2.34 -10.17
N GLU A 37 10.94 -1.66 -10.97
CA GLU A 37 11.36 -0.89 -12.15
C GLU A 37 11.97 0.48 -11.77
N SER A 38 11.66 1.00 -10.58
CA SER A 38 12.16 2.31 -10.13
C SER A 38 13.65 2.31 -9.77
N ALA A 39 14.38 3.32 -10.26
CA ALA A 39 15.78 3.56 -9.90
C ALA A 39 15.93 4.02 -8.43
N ASN A 40 14.88 4.59 -7.83
CA ASN A 40 14.87 5.04 -6.44
C ASN A 40 14.66 3.90 -5.43
N VAL A 41 14.55 2.65 -5.90
CA VAL A 41 14.30 1.48 -5.06
C VAL A 41 15.46 0.51 -5.20
N HIS A 42 16.15 0.28 -4.09
CA HIS A 42 17.29 -0.63 -4.01
C HIS A 42 16.82 -2.06 -3.76
N LYS A 43 15.88 -2.20 -2.82
CA LYS A 43 15.54 -3.49 -2.22
C LYS A 43 14.10 -3.47 -1.72
N VAL A 44 13.41 -4.58 -1.88
CA VAL A 44 12.01 -4.73 -1.49
C VAL A 44 11.84 -6.01 -0.70
N TYR A 45 11.70 -5.90 0.62
CA TYR A 45 11.23 -7.00 1.45
C TYR A 45 9.73 -7.16 1.24
N VAL A 46 9.26 -8.39 1.00
CA VAL A 46 7.83 -8.66 0.82
C VAL A 46 7.39 -9.70 1.83
N LEU A 47 6.71 -9.26 2.88
CA LEU A 47 6.22 -10.14 3.94
C LEU A 47 4.83 -10.67 3.59
N THR A 48 4.73 -11.99 3.47
CA THR A 48 3.55 -12.67 2.94
C THR A 48 3.20 -13.92 3.75
N ARG A 49 1.91 -14.30 3.74
CA ARG A 49 1.42 -15.50 4.43
C ARG A 49 1.54 -16.78 3.61
N ARG A 50 1.89 -16.63 2.33
CA ARG A 50 1.95 -17.68 1.32
C ARG A 50 3.00 -17.28 0.31
N GLU A 51 3.46 -18.25 -0.46
CA GLU A 51 4.44 -18.03 -1.52
C GLU A 51 4.05 -16.86 -2.44
N LEU A 52 5.05 -16.03 -2.72
CA LEU A 52 4.96 -14.88 -3.62
C LEU A 52 5.41 -15.34 -5.01
N VAL A 53 4.49 -15.27 -5.97
CA VAL A 53 4.79 -15.56 -7.39
C VAL A 53 5.07 -14.24 -8.08
N ILE A 54 6.26 -14.12 -8.66
CA ILE A 54 6.69 -12.96 -9.45
C ILE A 54 6.94 -13.44 -10.88
N GLU A 55 6.24 -12.84 -11.84
CA GLU A 55 6.26 -13.25 -13.26
C GLU A 55 7.18 -12.35 -14.12
N TYR A 56 8.05 -11.57 -13.48
CA TYR A 56 8.99 -10.65 -14.12
C TYR A 56 10.39 -10.79 -13.50
N ASP A 57 11.43 -10.51 -14.28
CA ASP A 57 12.81 -10.67 -13.85
C ASP A 57 13.23 -9.52 -12.93
N THR A 58 13.61 -9.84 -11.70
CA THR A 58 14.07 -8.86 -10.71
C THR A 58 14.90 -9.52 -9.61
N ASP A 59 15.97 -8.85 -9.21
CA ASP A 59 16.84 -9.22 -8.08
C ASP A 59 16.57 -8.38 -6.82
N LYS A 60 15.71 -7.34 -6.92
CA LYS A 60 15.40 -6.42 -5.81
C LYS A 60 14.48 -7.02 -4.75
N ILE A 61 13.69 -8.03 -5.11
CA ILE A 61 12.68 -8.62 -4.22
C ILE A 61 13.32 -9.67 -3.29
N ILE A 62 13.10 -9.50 -1.99
CA ILE A 62 13.43 -10.49 -0.96
C ILE A 62 12.11 -10.96 -0.34
N PRO A 63 11.58 -12.13 -0.74
CA PRO A 63 10.35 -12.66 -0.17
C PRO A 63 10.60 -13.18 1.25
N ILE A 64 9.73 -12.81 2.18
CA ILE A 64 9.67 -13.37 3.53
C ILE A 64 8.31 -14.04 3.68
N VAL A 65 8.30 -15.37 3.74
CA VAL A 65 7.06 -16.15 3.85
C VAL A 65 6.91 -16.63 5.29
N GLU A 66 5.90 -16.10 5.98
CA GLU A 66 5.50 -16.56 7.31
C GLU A 66 3.98 -16.64 7.39
N THR A 67 3.48 -17.87 7.53
CA THR A 67 2.05 -18.20 7.60
C THR A 67 1.37 -17.64 8.85
N ASP A 68 2.10 -17.55 9.96
CA ASP A 68 1.61 -17.06 11.24
C ASP A 68 1.81 -15.55 11.37
N THR A 69 0.74 -14.79 11.18
CA THR A 69 0.78 -13.32 11.25
C THR A 69 1.17 -12.78 12.62
N ALA A 70 1.03 -13.56 13.69
CA ALA A 70 1.43 -13.13 15.03
C ALA A 70 2.95 -12.91 15.16
N LYS A 71 3.74 -13.48 14.26
CA LYS A 71 5.20 -13.30 14.24
C LYS A 71 5.66 -12.12 13.38
N TRP A 72 4.77 -11.52 12.60
CA TRP A 72 5.14 -10.52 11.61
C TRP A 72 5.73 -9.26 12.25
N ALA A 73 5.22 -8.81 13.39
CA ALA A 73 5.77 -7.67 14.12
C ALA A 73 7.23 -7.92 14.57
N GLN A 74 7.53 -9.13 15.04
CA GLN A 74 8.89 -9.53 15.37
C GLN A 74 9.78 -9.54 14.13
N ILE A 75 9.33 -10.15 13.04
CA ILE A 75 10.07 -10.19 11.77
C ILE A 75 10.41 -8.78 11.28
N ILE A 76 9.45 -7.84 11.32
CA ILE A 76 9.67 -6.45 10.92
C ILE A 76 10.79 -5.80 11.75
N SER A 77 10.91 -6.15 13.03
CA SER A 77 11.93 -5.62 13.93
C SER A 77 13.32 -6.23 13.70
N GLU A 78 13.39 -7.37 13.01
CA GLU A 78 14.64 -8.07 12.66
C GLU A 78 15.18 -7.68 11.27
N ILE A 79 14.37 -6.98 10.45
CA ILE A 79 14.81 -6.49 9.14
C ILE A 79 15.84 -5.35 9.35
N PRO A 80 17.06 -5.45 8.79
CA PRO A 80 18.16 -4.52 9.13
C PRO A 80 17.91 -3.04 8.82
N LEU A 81 17.21 -2.73 7.74
CA LEU A 81 16.89 -1.37 7.32
C LEU A 81 15.57 -1.37 6.56
N ILE A 82 14.69 -0.44 6.92
CA ILE A 82 13.45 -0.16 6.21
C ILE A 82 13.28 1.36 6.18
N ASP A 83 13.34 1.96 4.99
CA ASP A 83 13.11 3.40 4.83
C ASP A 83 11.60 3.69 4.78
N ILE A 84 10.88 2.87 4.02
CA ILE A 84 9.47 3.06 3.69
C ILE A 84 8.72 1.74 3.84
N VAL A 85 7.58 1.78 4.50
CA VAL A 85 6.61 0.68 4.51
C VAL A 85 5.43 1.03 3.62
N PHE A 86 5.08 0.12 2.72
CA PHE A 86 3.83 0.15 1.97
C PHE A 86 2.91 -0.97 2.44
N SER A 87 1.71 -0.64 2.93
CA SER A 87 0.69 -1.61 3.34
C SER A 87 -0.56 -1.52 2.48
N SER A 88 -0.83 -2.61 1.77
CA SER A 88 -2.10 -2.87 1.08
C SER A 88 -2.88 -4.02 1.76
N LEU A 89 -2.57 -4.31 3.03
CA LEU A 89 -3.25 -5.35 3.79
C LEU A 89 -4.72 -5.01 4.01
N GLY A 90 -5.58 -5.83 3.44
CA GLY A 90 -7.01 -5.81 3.71
C GLY A 90 -7.60 -7.20 3.61
N THR A 91 -8.71 -7.40 4.31
CA THR A 91 -9.57 -8.56 4.07
C THR A 91 -10.90 -8.08 3.49
N THR A 92 -11.48 -8.86 2.58
CA THR A 92 -12.89 -8.64 2.21
C THR A 92 -13.79 -9.24 3.29
N LYS A 93 -14.99 -8.69 3.48
CA LYS A 93 -16.02 -9.26 4.39
C LYS A 93 -16.33 -10.73 4.07
N SER A 94 -16.19 -11.14 2.80
CA SER A 94 -16.37 -12.54 2.37
C SER A 94 -15.22 -13.47 2.77
N ALA A 95 -14.03 -12.91 3.00
CA ALA A 95 -12.85 -13.63 3.47
C ALA A 95 -12.73 -13.59 5.00
N ALA A 96 -13.24 -12.54 5.64
CA ALA A 96 -13.34 -12.44 7.09
C ALA A 96 -14.51 -13.31 7.59
N ARG A 97 -14.25 -14.17 8.58
CA ARG A 97 -15.26 -15.06 9.17
C ARG A 97 -16.18 -14.34 10.18
N GLY A 98 -16.41 -13.03 9.99
CA GLY A 98 -17.15 -12.18 10.92
C GLY A 98 -16.54 -10.78 11.06
N LEU A 99 -17.25 -9.89 11.75
CA LEU A 99 -16.78 -8.53 12.04
C LEU A 99 -15.56 -8.52 12.96
N LYS A 100 -15.44 -9.50 13.87
CA LYS A 100 -14.31 -9.61 14.79
C LYS A 100 -13.03 -9.96 14.04
N GLU A 101 -13.08 -10.93 13.14
CA GLU A 101 -11.96 -11.32 12.29
C GLU A 101 -11.62 -10.22 11.29
N GLN A 102 -12.64 -9.49 10.81
CA GLN A 102 -12.41 -8.31 9.99
C GLN A 102 -11.66 -7.23 10.76
N HIS A 103 -12.09 -6.92 12.00
CA HIS A 103 -11.40 -5.95 12.86
C HIS A 103 -9.97 -6.40 13.18
N ALA A 104 -9.77 -7.68 13.53
CA ALA A 104 -8.44 -8.22 13.81
C ALA A 104 -7.45 -8.04 12.65
N ILE A 105 -7.91 -8.10 11.40
CA ILE A 105 -7.06 -7.93 10.21
C ILE A 105 -6.99 -6.45 9.77
N ASP A 106 -8.13 -5.82 9.55
CA ASP A 106 -8.25 -4.46 9.00
C ASP A 106 -7.86 -3.37 10.00
N HIS A 107 -7.75 -3.70 11.29
CA HIS A 107 -7.32 -2.78 12.35
C HIS A 107 -6.14 -3.34 13.14
N ASP A 108 -6.34 -4.42 13.93
CA ASP A 108 -5.35 -4.81 14.95
C ASP A 108 -4.01 -5.19 14.32
N LEU A 109 -4.02 -6.08 13.33
CA LEU A 109 -2.81 -6.50 12.61
C LEU A 109 -2.13 -5.30 11.94
N ASN A 110 -2.87 -4.46 11.21
CA ASN A 110 -2.27 -3.28 10.56
C ASN A 110 -1.62 -2.32 11.57
N LEU A 111 -2.28 -2.07 12.70
CA LEU A 111 -1.76 -1.20 13.75
C LEU A 111 -0.54 -1.81 14.45
N GLU A 112 -0.54 -3.12 14.67
CA GLU A 112 0.59 -3.86 15.24
C GLU A 112 1.84 -3.76 14.34
N LEU A 113 1.67 -4.01 13.04
CA LEU A 113 2.77 -3.92 12.08
C LEU A 113 3.29 -2.50 11.92
N ALA A 114 2.42 -1.50 11.96
CA ALA A 114 2.83 -0.09 11.96
C ALA A 114 3.63 0.27 13.22
N LYS A 115 3.24 -0.24 14.40
CA LYS A 115 4.03 -0.05 15.62
C LYS A 115 5.41 -0.71 15.51
N ALA A 116 5.48 -1.93 14.98
CA ALA A 116 6.75 -2.61 14.74
C ALA A 116 7.65 -1.83 13.77
N ALA A 117 7.08 -1.32 12.67
CA ALA A 117 7.79 -0.47 11.72
C ALA A 117 8.32 0.81 12.40
N LYS A 118 7.50 1.46 13.22
CA LYS A 118 7.91 2.67 13.96
C LYS A 118 9.05 2.39 14.94
N LEU A 119 8.99 1.25 15.65
CA LEU A 119 10.06 0.79 16.52
C LEU A 119 11.34 0.47 15.75
N ASN A 120 11.22 -0.04 14.52
CA ASN A 120 12.34 -0.23 13.59
C ASN A 120 12.71 1.07 12.83
N HIS A 121 12.41 2.23 13.41
CA HIS A 121 12.80 3.56 12.92
C HIS A 121 12.34 3.93 11.49
N VAL A 122 11.33 3.25 10.96
CA VAL A 122 10.72 3.60 9.67
C VAL A 122 10.24 5.05 9.70
N LYS A 123 10.65 5.82 8.69
CA LYS A 123 10.29 7.25 8.58
C LYS A 123 8.97 7.43 7.87
N THR A 124 8.73 6.66 6.81
CA THR A 124 7.56 6.81 5.96
C THR A 124 6.69 5.57 5.97
N PHE A 125 5.40 5.78 6.18
CA PHE A 125 4.39 4.73 6.15
C PHE A 125 3.29 5.10 5.16
N ILE A 126 3.15 4.31 4.10
CA ILE A 126 2.09 4.46 3.09
C ILE A 126 1.10 3.32 3.31
N ILE A 127 -0.18 3.64 3.52
CA ILE A 127 -1.22 2.65 3.73
C ILE A 127 -2.45 2.91 2.89
N ILE A 128 -3.00 1.85 2.34
CA ILE A 128 -4.29 1.86 1.66
C ILE A 128 -5.38 1.48 2.66
N THR A 129 -6.31 2.40 2.89
CA THR A 129 -7.52 2.16 3.69
C THR A 129 -8.74 2.04 2.77
N SER A 130 -9.71 2.94 2.89
CA SER A 130 -10.87 3.04 2.02
C SER A 130 -11.51 4.40 2.21
N MET A 131 -12.26 4.87 1.21
CA MET A 131 -13.09 6.05 1.35
C MET A 131 -13.89 6.01 2.66
N ASN A 132 -13.87 7.09 3.42
CA ASN A 132 -14.51 7.13 4.73
C ASN A 132 -14.92 8.55 5.12
N ASN A 133 -16.14 8.68 5.65
CA ASN A 133 -16.65 9.93 6.20
C ASN A 133 -17.47 9.66 7.46
N SER A 134 -17.82 10.72 8.19
CA SER A 134 -18.56 10.62 9.46
C SER A 134 -19.89 9.88 9.32
N ALA A 135 -20.61 10.05 8.19
CA ALA A 135 -21.87 9.34 7.96
C ALA A 135 -21.62 7.84 7.75
N LEU A 136 -20.66 7.48 6.88
CA LEU A 136 -20.33 6.09 6.59
C LEU A 136 -19.86 5.34 7.84
N SER A 137 -18.91 5.90 8.58
CA SER A 137 -18.38 5.28 9.81
C SER A 137 -19.42 5.18 10.95
N THR A 138 -20.46 6.03 10.93
CA THR A 138 -21.58 5.94 11.88
C THR A 138 -22.47 4.74 11.55
N PHE A 139 -22.87 4.57 10.29
CA PHE A 139 -23.87 3.57 9.90
C PHE A 139 -23.29 2.21 9.52
N PHE A 140 -22.02 2.13 9.12
CA PHE A 140 -21.42 0.92 8.58
C PHE A 140 -20.17 0.51 9.38
N PRO A 141 -20.17 -0.67 10.03
CA PRO A 141 -19.05 -1.15 10.84
C PRO A 141 -17.71 -1.21 10.09
N TYR A 142 -17.70 -1.55 8.80
CA TYR A 142 -16.48 -1.59 7.99
C TYR A 142 -15.74 -0.25 7.97
N PHE A 143 -16.45 0.83 7.63
CA PHE A 143 -15.88 2.17 7.58
C PHE A 143 -15.50 2.67 8.98
N ARG A 144 -16.19 2.21 10.04
CA ARG A 144 -15.78 2.48 11.41
C ARG A 144 -14.42 1.86 11.76
N ILE A 145 -14.19 0.61 11.37
CA ILE A 145 -12.90 -0.10 11.59
C ILE A 145 -11.77 0.66 10.89
N LYS A 146 -11.96 1.00 9.61
CA LYS A 146 -10.95 1.76 8.83
C LYS A 146 -10.72 3.15 9.43
N LYS A 147 -11.77 3.84 9.92
CA LYS A 147 -11.63 5.12 10.63
C LYS A 147 -10.75 4.97 11.87
N GLN A 148 -11.05 3.96 12.68
CA GLN A 148 -10.33 3.70 13.92
C GLN A 148 -8.85 3.45 13.64
N LEU A 149 -8.53 2.68 12.61
CA LEU A 149 -7.15 2.42 12.21
C LEU A 149 -6.43 3.72 11.84
N GLU A 150 -7.04 4.56 10.99
CA GLU A 150 -6.45 5.85 10.60
C GLU A 150 -6.20 6.76 11.81
N ASP A 151 -7.16 6.85 12.72
CA ASP A 151 -7.05 7.68 13.93
C ASP A 151 -5.92 7.16 14.85
N ASP A 152 -5.69 5.85 14.92
CA ASP A 152 -4.61 5.26 15.72
C ASP A 152 -3.24 5.35 15.03
N LEU A 153 -3.16 5.19 13.71
CA LEU A 153 -1.91 5.39 12.94
C LEU A 153 -1.39 6.82 13.06
N LYS A 154 -2.28 7.81 13.04
CA LYS A 154 -1.93 9.23 13.22
C LYS A 154 -1.24 9.52 14.55
N LYS A 155 -1.48 8.70 15.57
CA LYS A 155 -0.86 8.83 16.90
C LYS A 155 0.55 8.25 16.97
N LEU A 156 0.98 7.45 15.99
CA LEU A 156 2.30 6.82 15.98
C LEU A 156 3.44 7.79 15.62
N GLY A 157 3.12 8.95 15.04
CA GLY A 157 4.09 10.01 14.78
C GLY A 157 5.19 9.61 13.78
N PHE A 158 4.84 8.95 12.67
CA PHE A 158 5.76 8.74 11.55
C PHE A 158 6.29 10.09 11.03
N GLY A 159 7.48 10.10 10.44
CA GLY A 159 7.99 11.30 9.78
C GLY A 159 7.03 11.73 8.68
N GLN A 160 6.61 10.78 7.85
CA GLN A 160 5.51 10.94 6.92
C GLN A 160 4.55 9.75 6.99
N LEU A 161 3.26 10.03 7.12
CA LEU A 161 2.18 9.04 7.06
C LEU A 161 1.27 9.41 5.88
N PHE A 162 1.22 8.55 4.87
CA PHE A 162 0.33 8.67 3.72
C PHE A 162 -0.82 7.67 3.86
N ILE A 163 -2.05 8.19 3.96
CA ILE A 163 -3.28 7.39 4.07
C ILE A 163 -4.04 7.56 2.76
N LEU A 164 -4.02 6.51 1.92
CA LEU A 164 -4.72 6.46 0.64
C LEU A 164 -6.12 5.88 0.84
N ARG A 165 -7.15 6.65 0.50
CA ARG A 165 -8.56 6.28 0.67
C ARG A 165 -9.24 6.09 -0.68
N PRO A 166 -9.02 4.95 -1.35
CA PRO A 166 -9.59 4.73 -2.67
C PRO A 166 -11.10 4.55 -2.58
N GLY A 167 -11.77 4.93 -3.66
CA GLY A 167 -13.10 4.42 -3.95
C GLY A 167 -13.05 2.96 -4.42
N PRO A 168 -14.12 2.45 -5.04
CA PRO A 168 -14.18 1.07 -5.51
C PRO A 168 -13.03 0.76 -6.48
N LEU A 169 -12.35 -0.36 -6.28
CA LEU A 169 -11.30 -0.78 -7.23
C LEU A 169 -11.93 -1.14 -8.57
N ALA A 170 -11.62 -0.40 -9.62
CA ALA A 170 -12.02 -0.69 -10.99
C ALA A 170 -11.10 -1.78 -11.59
N GLY A 171 -11.67 -2.68 -12.39
CA GLY A 171 -10.92 -3.77 -13.00
C GLY A 171 -11.54 -4.26 -14.30
N ASP A 172 -10.69 -4.46 -15.29
CA ASP A 172 -11.05 -4.92 -16.62
C ASP A 172 -11.39 -6.42 -16.60
N ARG A 173 -12.42 -6.85 -17.33
CA ARG A 173 -12.86 -8.25 -17.34
C ARG A 173 -11.82 -9.22 -17.94
N SER A 174 -10.71 -8.71 -18.48
CA SER A 174 -9.64 -9.45 -19.16
C SER A 174 -8.57 -10.02 -18.20
N VAL A 175 -8.25 -9.33 -17.11
CA VAL A 175 -7.38 -9.87 -16.02
C VAL A 175 -8.08 -11.03 -15.28
N LEU A 176 -9.38 -11.23 -15.52
CA LEU A 176 -10.17 -12.32 -14.94
C LEU A 176 -9.94 -13.70 -15.58
N GLN A 177 -9.26 -13.81 -16.74
CA GLN A 177 -9.14 -15.09 -17.46
C GLN A 177 -7.71 -15.64 -17.60
N SER A 178 -6.65 -14.82 -17.48
CA SER A 178 -5.30 -15.26 -17.86
C SER A 178 -4.43 -15.86 -16.76
N SER A 179 -4.89 -15.93 -15.51
CA SER A 179 -4.14 -16.62 -14.46
C SER A 179 -5.06 -17.57 -13.69
N GLY A 180 -4.98 -18.86 -14.06
CA GLY A 180 -5.77 -19.98 -13.53
C GLY A 180 -5.55 -20.30 -12.04
N HIS A 181 -5.17 -19.33 -11.21
CA HIS A 181 -4.95 -19.51 -9.77
C HIS A 181 -5.50 -18.33 -8.96
N SER A 182 -6.80 -18.39 -8.68
CA SER A 182 -7.53 -17.78 -7.57
C SER A 182 -6.95 -16.51 -6.90
N LEU A 183 -7.40 -15.34 -7.33
CA LEU A 183 -7.64 -14.19 -6.43
C LEU A 183 -8.54 -13.13 -7.09
N ALA A 184 -8.38 -12.90 -8.39
CA ALA A 184 -9.13 -11.92 -9.17
C ALA A 184 -10.65 -12.18 -9.16
N THR A 185 -11.08 -13.44 -9.21
CA THR A 185 -12.50 -13.82 -9.18
C THR A 185 -13.19 -13.44 -7.86
N ARG A 186 -12.46 -13.42 -6.74
CA ARG A 186 -13.02 -13.09 -5.40
C ARG A 186 -13.27 -11.60 -5.20
N LEU A 187 -12.59 -10.74 -5.97
CA LEU A 187 -12.75 -9.29 -5.92
C LEU A 187 -13.97 -8.83 -6.74
N SER A 188 -14.24 -9.49 -7.87
CA SER A 188 -15.36 -9.17 -8.77
C SER A 188 -16.76 -9.36 -8.15
N GLY A 189 -16.93 -10.34 -7.26
CA GLY A 189 -18.22 -10.64 -6.63
C GLY A 189 -18.70 -9.57 -5.64
N PHE A 190 -17.85 -8.64 -5.23
CA PHE A 190 -18.21 -7.59 -4.27
C PHE A 190 -18.74 -6.32 -4.94
N ILE A 191 -18.19 -5.93 -6.09
CA ILE A 191 -18.59 -4.72 -6.82
C ILE A 191 -19.99 -4.92 -7.41
N ALA A 192 -20.24 -6.06 -8.06
CA ALA A 192 -21.48 -6.32 -8.77
C ALA A 192 -22.69 -6.59 -7.86
N ASN A 193 -22.50 -7.16 -6.66
CA ASN A 193 -23.63 -7.68 -5.85
C ASN A 193 -24.08 -6.76 -4.71
N THR A 194 -23.36 -5.66 -4.44
CA THR A 194 -23.71 -4.71 -3.35
C THR A 194 -23.92 -3.27 -3.86
N PHE A 195 -23.49 -2.94 -5.09
CA PHE A 195 -23.44 -1.54 -5.53
C PHE A 195 -24.06 -1.38 -6.92
N HIS A 196 -25.30 -0.90 -6.96
CA HIS A 196 -25.91 -0.40 -8.20
C HIS A 196 -25.15 0.89 -8.59
N GLU A 197 -24.39 0.84 -9.68
CA GLU A 197 -23.16 1.62 -9.90
C GLU A 197 -23.27 3.16 -9.99
N ALA A 198 -24.45 3.76 -10.13
CA ALA A 198 -24.55 5.21 -10.35
C ALA A 198 -24.89 6.05 -9.11
N TYR A 199 -25.61 5.50 -8.12
CA TYR A 199 -26.17 6.30 -7.02
C TYR A 199 -25.21 6.48 -5.85
N LEU A 200 -24.23 5.59 -5.70
CA LEU A 200 -23.32 5.57 -4.56
C LEU A 200 -21.92 6.12 -4.85
N ALA A 201 -21.57 6.48 -6.09
CA ALA A 201 -20.28 7.11 -6.40
C ALA A 201 -20.04 8.37 -5.56
N ASN A 202 -21.09 9.19 -5.34
CA ASN A 202 -21.04 10.35 -4.45
C ASN A 202 -20.82 10.01 -2.96
N LEU A 203 -21.06 8.75 -2.56
CA LEU A 203 -20.92 8.27 -1.18
C LEU A 203 -19.63 7.49 -0.95
N VAL A 204 -19.20 6.68 -1.91
CA VAL A 204 -18.05 5.76 -1.78
C VAL A 204 -16.82 6.18 -2.58
N GLY A 205 -16.91 7.27 -3.35
CA GLY A 205 -15.82 7.82 -4.14
C GLY A 205 -15.71 7.26 -5.57
N GLU A 206 -14.81 7.91 -6.29
CA GLU A 206 -14.23 7.57 -7.59
C GLU A 206 -13.89 6.09 -7.81
N PRO A 207 -14.37 5.33 -8.81
CA PRO A 207 -13.72 4.08 -9.15
C PRO A 207 -12.26 4.30 -9.58
N ILE A 208 -11.32 3.53 -9.03
CA ILE A 208 -9.89 3.67 -9.32
C ILE A 208 -9.26 2.31 -9.62
N THR A 209 -8.46 2.19 -10.67
CA THR A 209 -7.79 0.91 -10.97
C THR A 209 -6.65 0.64 -10.00
N ALA A 210 -6.26 -0.62 -9.87
CA ALA A 210 -5.13 -0.98 -9.03
C ALA A 210 -3.79 -0.40 -9.53
N ALA A 211 -3.62 -0.29 -10.85
CA ALA A 211 -2.46 0.33 -11.46
C ALA A 211 -2.38 1.83 -11.11
N GLN A 212 -3.48 2.57 -11.27
CA GLN A 212 -3.54 3.99 -10.88
C GLN A 212 -3.27 4.18 -9.38
N LEU A 213 -3.85 3.34 -8.52
CA LEU A 213 -3.60 3.44 -7.09
C LEU A 213 -2.14 3.11 -6.72
N ALA A 214 -1.53 2.14 -7.39
CA ALA A 214 -0.11 1.83 -7.24
C ALA A 214 0.79 2.99 -7.72
N GLN A 215 0.44 3.64 -8.83
CA GLN A 215 1.15 4.81 -9.37
C GLN A 215 1.12 5.98 -8.38
N VAL A 216 -0.04 6.27 -7.76
CA VAL A 216 -0.15 7.29 -6.71
C VAL A 216 0.71 6.94 -5.49
N ALA A 217 0.74 5.67 -5.08
CA ALA A 217 1.61 5.23 -4.00
C ALA A 217 3.11 5.38 -4.36
N MET A 218 3.48 5.08 -5.60
CA MET A 218 4.84 5.28 -6.13
C MET A 218 5.24 6.75 -6.20
N TYR A 219 4.30 7.64 -6.54
CA TYR A 219 4.53 9.08 -6.46
C TYR A 219 4.94 9.49 -5.04
N TYR A 220 4.17 9.08 -4.02
CA TYR A 220 4.52 9.41 -2.63
C TYR A 220 5.80 8.75 -2.14
N LEU A 221 6.13 7.55 -2.63
CA LEU A 221 7.43 6.94 -2.41
C LEU A 221 8.55 7.83 -2.96
N ASN A 222 8.43 8.31 -4.20
CA ASN A 222 9.45 9.12 -4.87
C ASN A 222 9.53 10.57 -4.34
N THR A 223 8.44 11.12 -3.80
CA THR A 223 8.42 12.47 -3.22
C THR A 223 8.59 12.48 -1.71
N THR A 224 8.86 11.32 -1.10
CA THR A 224 9.11 11.23 0.34
C THR A 224 10.33 12.07 0.69
N THR A 225 10.22 12.86 1.75
CA THR A 225 11.33 13.63 2.31
C THR A 225 11.61 13.19 3.75
N SER A 226 12.71 13.62 4.35
CA SER A 226 12.87 13.55 5.81
C SER A 226 12.47 14.91 6.41
N PRO A 227 11.17 15.18 6.65
CA PRO A 227 10.76 16.41 7.28
C PRO A 227 11.22 16.43 8.75
N SER A 228 11.43 17.62 9.29
CA SER A 228 11.78 17.81 10.71
C SER A 228 10.62 17.50 11.67
N ASN A 229 9.37 17.52 11.16
CA ASN A 229 8.14 17.28 11.92
C ASN A 229 7.35 16.12 11.30
N SER A 230 6.52 15.48 12.12
CA SER A 230 5.57 14.46 11.65
C SER A 230 4.52 15.10 10.73
N GLU A 231 4.36 14.53 9.54
CA GLU A 231 3.40 14.95 8.53
C GLU A 231 2.38 13.83 8.25
N VAL A 232 1.10 14.17 8.24
CA VAL A 232 0.01 13.24 7.91
C VAL A 232 -0.69 13.74 6.66
N ASN A 233 -0.60 12.96 5.60
CA ASN A 233 -1.27 13.23 4.33
C ASN A 233 -2.38 12.20 4.13
N THR A 234 -3.61 12.68 3.99
CA THR A 234 -4.76 11.83 3.68
C THR A 234 -5.23 12.18 2.28
N ILE A 235 -5.31 11.18 1.41
CA ILE A 235 -5.58 11.36 -0.01
C ILE A 235 -6.84 10.60 -0.35
N ASP A 236 -7.90 11.34 -0.65
CA ASP A 236 -9.20 10.78 -0.99
C ASP A 236 -9.27 10.42 -2.48
N SER A 237 -10.27 9.62 -2.85
CA SER A 237 -10.33 9.00 -4.18
C SER A 237 -10.30 10.00 -5.35
N GLY A 238 -10.92 11.17 -5.22
CA GLY A 238 -10.94 12.17 -6.29
C GLY A 238 -9.55 12.74 -6.57
N ASP A 239 -8.79 13.04 -5.50
CA ASP A 239 -7.42 13.52 -5.61
C ASP A 239 -6.52 12.46 -6.26
N MET A 240 -6.69 11.18 -5.89
CA MET A 240 -5.91 10.09 -6.48
C MET A 240 -6.17 9.89 -7.97
N ILE A 241 -7.42 10.02 -8.42
CA ILE A 241 -7.76 9.91 -9.84
C ILE A 241 -7.13 11.05 -10.62
N TRP A 242 -7.24 12.28 -10.09
CA TRP A 242 -6.60 13.44 -10.70
C TRP A 242 -5.08 13.27 -10.78
N MET A 243 -4.45 12.81 -9.69
CA MET A 243 -3.01 12.55 -9.63
C MET A 243 -2.59 11.49 -10.64
N ALA A 244 -3.30 10.37 -10.73
CA ALA A 244 -2.96 9.30 -11.67
C ALA A 244 -2.96 9.82 -13.12
N HIS A 245 -3.97 10.60 -13.50
CA HIS A 245 -4.00 11.25 -14.82
C HIS A 245 -2.84 12.22 -15.03
N ALA A 246 -2.51 13.03 -14.02
CA ALA A 246 -1.40 13.98 -14.11
C ALA A 246 -0.03 13.30 -14.22
N ILE A 247 0.15 12.14 -13.55
CA ILE A 247 1.40 11.35 -13.64
C ILE A 247 1.50 10.72 -15.04
N ASP A 248 0.42 10.12 -15.55
CA ASP A 248 0.40 9.56 -16.91
C ASP A 248 0.76 10.63 -17.95
N GLU A 249 0.21 11.84 -17.84
CA GLU A 249 0.52 12.95 -18.77
C GLU A 249 1.96 13.45 -18.67
N ALA A 250 2.63 13.29 -17.52
CA ALA A 250 4.01 13.73 -17.32
C ALA A 250 5.07 12.74 -17.85
N ASP A 251 4.68 11.47 -18.05
CA ASP A 251 5.52 10.41 -18.60
C ASP A 251 5.48 10.33 -20.16
N TYR A 252 4.70 11.19 -20.83
CA TYR A 252 4.63 11.35 -22.31
C TYR A 252 5.36 12.60 -22.81
#